data_AF-A0A960W6M6-F1
#
_entry.id   AF-A0A960W6M6-F1
#
_cell.length_a   1.000
_cell.length_b   1.000
_cell.length_c   1.000
_cell.angle_alpha   90.00
_cell.angle_beta   90.00
_cell.angle_gamma   90.00
#
_symmetry.space_group_name_H-M   'P 1'
#
loop_
_entity.id
_entity.type
_entity.pdbx_description
1 polymer ?
#
loop_
_entity_poly.entity_id
_entity_poly.type
_entity_poly.pdbx_seq_one_letter_code
_entity_poly.pdbx_strand_id
1 'polypeptide(L)'
;MKISNICPPRNLYIKKTLKTLFVTLLSVFFLSDTISQVELPQSLPEITVDANGKANMTIDIELPTSNAFQPSVQLVYNSNTQNGFFGVGWQMPSLHFISRDESAGVHYDSDDRNEIR
;
A
#
# COMPACT_ATOMS: atom_id res chain seq x y z
N MET A 1 81.73 -0.22 -13.56
CA MET A 1 80.37 -0.82 -13.61
C MET A 1 79.50 -0.07 -12.62
N LYS A 2 78.62 0.84 -13.08
CA LYS A 2 77.88 1.77 -12.21
C LYS A 2 76.41 1.34 -12.19
N ILE A 3 76.00 0.69 -11.11
CA ILE A 3 74.62 0.23 -10.92
C ILE A 3 73.83 1.43 -10.38
N SER A 4 73.11 2.14 -11.24
CA SER A 4 72.19 3.20 -10.81
C SER A 4 70.88 2.56 -10.36
N ASN A 5 70.66 2.50 -9.05
CA ASN A 5 69.37 2.17 -8.47
C ASN A 5 68.39 3.31 -8.77
N ILE A 6 67.52 3.09 -9.75
CA ILE A 6 66.46 4.03 -10.11
C ILE A 6 65.31 3.83 -9.12
N CYS A 7 65.31 4.61 -8.04
CA CYS A 7 64.17 4.68 -7.13
C CYS A 7 63.04 5.47 -7.81
N PRO A 8 61.83 4.92 -7.95
CA PRO A 8 60.74 5.61 -8.63
C PRO A 8 60.33 6.89 -7.87
N PRO A 9 59.99 7.99 -8.58
CA PRO A 9 59.68 9.26 -7.94
C PRO A 9 58.41 9.16 -7.09
N ARG A 10 58.45 9.69 -5.85
CA ARG A 10 57.34 9.70 -4.87
C ARG A 10 55.99 10.15 -5.46
N ASN A 11 56.02 11.05 -6.44
CA ASN A 11 54.85 11.57 -7.16
C ASN A 11 54.13 10.48 -8.00
N LEU A 12 54.90 9.54 -8.58
CA LEU A 12 54.37 8.42 -9.34
C LEU A 12 53.62 7.42 -8.45
N TYR A 13 54.10 7.20 -7.23
CA TYR A 13 53.44 6.35 -6.25
C TYR A 13 52.08 6.95 -5.84
N ILE A 14 52.05 8.23 -5.44
CA ILE A 14 50.83 8.92 -5.00
C ILE A 14 49.76 8.95 -6.12
N LYS A 15 50.14 9.23 -7.37
CA LYS A 15 49.21 9.23 -8.51
C LYS A 15 48.63 7.85 -8.81
N LYS A 16 49.41 6.78 -8.64
CA LYS A 16 48.93 5.41 -8.78
C LYS A 16 47.95 5.07 -7.67
N THR A 17 48.27 5.37 -6.41
CA THR A 17 47.38 5.11 -5.28
C THR A 17 46.05 5.87 -5.40
N LEU A 18 46.08 7.14 -5.87
CA LEU A 18 44.88 7.94 -6.09
C LEU A 18 44.00 7.37 -7.22
N LYS A 19 44.61 6.91 -8.32
CA LYS A 19 43.87 6.24 -9.41
C LYS A 19 43.23 4.94 -8.94
N THR A 20 43.97 4.12 -8.20
CA THR A 20 43.42 2.86 -7.67
C THR A 20 42.25 3.14 -6.72
N LEU A 21 42.39 4.14 -5.83
CA LEU A 21 41.35 4.52 -4.88
C LEU A 21 40.09 5.09 -5.57
N PHE A 22 40.27 5.87 -6.64
CA PHE A 22 39.18 6.36 -7.46
C PHE A 22 38.44 5.23 -8.20
N VAL A 23 39.19 4.27 -8.76
CA VAL A 23 38.60 3.10 -9.45
C VAL A 23 37.82 2.22 -8.46
N THR A 24 38.35 1.98 -7.26
CA THR A 24 37.63 1.21 -6.23
C THR A 24 36.39 1.93 -5.71
N LEU A 25 36.45 3.26 -5.58
CA LEU A 25 35.30 4.06 -5.16
C LEU A 25 34.19 4.03 -6.23
N LEU A 26 34.58 4.15 -7.49
CA LEU A 26 33.68 4.09 -8.63
C LEU A 26 33.03 2.70 -8.78
N SER A 27 33.76 1.61 -8.53
CA SER A 27 33.17 0.26 -8.58
C SER A 27 32.11 0.01 -7.50
N VAL A 28 32.29 0.55 -6.29
CA VAL A 28 31.29 0.38 -5.21
C VAL A 28 30.00 1.15 -5.52
N PHE A 29 30.11 2.29 -6.22
CA PHE A 29 28.95 3.08 -6.65
C PHE A 29 28.09 2.35 -7.69
N PHE A 30 28.69 1.59 -8.60
CA PHE A 30 27.98 0.78 -9.61
C PHE A 30 27.43 -0.56 -9.08
N LEU A 31 27.81 -0.98 -7.87
CA LEU A 31 27.31 -2.20 -7.23
C LEU A 31 26.03 -1.98 -6.41
N SER A 32 25.54 -0.74 -6.33
CA SER A 32 24.35 -0.38 -5.57
C SER A 32 23.14 -0.35 -6.51
N ASP A 33 22.70 -1.50 -6.99
CA ASP A 33 21.33 -1.61 -7.47
C ASP A 33 20.77 -3.02 -7.28
N THR A 34 19.47 -3.08 -7.02
CA THR A 34 18.62 -4.24 -6.67
C THR A 34 18.30 -4.43 -5.18
N ILE A 35 17.69 -3.42 -4.58
CA ILE A 35 16.66 -3.69 -3.56
C ILE A 35 15.37 -3.99 -4.33
N SER A 36 15.00 -5.27 -4.44
CA SER A 36 13.70 -5.66 -4.97
C SER A 36 12.61 -5.11 -4.07
N GLN A 37 11.96 -4.02 -4.48
CA GLN A 37 10.72 -3.59 -3.85
C GLN A 37 9.67 -4.66 -4.15
N VAL A 38 9.14 -5.28 -3.11
CA VAL A 38 7.96 -6.15 -3.21
C VAL A 38 6.79 -5.22 -3.48
N GLU A 39 6.40 -5.12 -4.74
CA GLU A 39 5.22 -4.38 -5.15
C GLU A 39 4.00 -5.20 -4.72
N LEU A 40 3.28 -4.71 -3.70
CA LEU A 40 2.02 -5.32 -3.33
C LEU A 40 1.02 -5.11 -4.48
N PRO A 41 0.23 -6.13 -4.84
CA PRO A 41 -0.75 -6.01 -5.92
C PRO A 41 -1.88 -5.02 -5.62
N GLN A 42 -1.94 -4.47 -4.39
CA GLN A 42 -2.89 -3.44 -3.98
C GLN A 42 -2.20 -2.43 -3.05
N SER A 43 -2.54 -1.14 -3.19
CA SER A 43 -2.10 -0.11 -2.24
C SER A 43 -2.67 -0.40 -0.86
N LEU A 44 -1.87 -0.14 0.18
CA LEU A 44 -2.37 -0.17 1.54
C LEU A 44 -3.41 0.95 1.72
N PRO A 45 -4.57 0.65 2.33
CA PRO A 45 -5.59 1.65 2.60
C PRO A 45 -5.18 2.58 3.73
N GLU A 46 -5.64 3.83 3.67
CA GLU A 46 -5.45 4.79 4.76
C GLU A 46 -6.41 4.48 5.92
N ILE A 47 -5.89 4.57 7.14
CA ILE A 47 -6.68 4.44 8.37
C ILE A 47 -6.83 5.82 8.97
N THR A 48 -8.07 6.27 9.15
CA THR A 48 -8.40 7.55 9.76
C THR A 48 -9.21 7.36 11.02
N VAL A 49 -9.16 8.34 11.92
CA VAL A 49 -9.99 8.37 13.13
C VAL A 49 -10.88 9.60 13.07
N ASP A 50 -12.19 9.41 13.21
CA ASP A 50 -13.15 10.52 13.18
C ASP A 50 -13.24 11.27 14.52
N ALA A 51 -13.98 12.37 14.55
CA ALA A 51 -14.19 13.18 15.75
C ALA A 51 -14.88 12.43 16.90
N ASN A 52 -15.50 11.29 16.59
CA ASN A 52 -16.18 10.42 17.56
C ASN A 52 -15.26 9.29 18.04
N GLY A 53 -13.98 9.29 17.63
CA GLY A 53 -12.99 8.29 18.02
C GLY A 53 -13.13 6.96 17.27
N LYS A 54 -13.88 6.91 16.17
CA LYS A 54 -14.08 5.68 15.39
C LYS A 54 -12.98 5.55 14.35
N ALA A 55 -12.41 4.35 14.25
CA ALA A 55 -11.45 4.04 13.20
C ALA A 55 -12.20 3.73 11.90
N ASN A 56 -11.78 4.36 10.81
CA ASN A 56 -12.35 4.22 9.48
C ASN A 56 -11.25 3.77 8.50
N MET A 57 -11.58 2.85 7.62
CA MET A 57 -10.71 2.39 6.52
C MET A 57 -11.58 2.10 5.30
N THR A 58 -11.09 2.44 4.10
CA THR A 58 -11.75 2.10 2.82
C THR A 58 -10.76 1.38 1.92
N ILE A 59 -11.20 0.26 1.35
CA ILE A 59 -10.44 -0.52 0.37
C ILE A 59 -11.25 -0.53 -0.92
N ASP A 60 -10.72 0.09 -1.96
CA ASP A 60 -11.31 0.06 -3.29
C ASP A 60 -10.95 -1.26 -3.98
N ILE A 61 -11.94 -1.93 -4.56
CA ILE A 61 -11.73 -3.19 -5.28
C ILE A 61 -11.58 -2.86 -6.75
N GLU A 62 -10.36 -3.05 -7.27
CA GLU A 62 -10.09 -2.90 -8.69
C GLU A 62 -10.85 -3.98 -9.47
N LEU A 63 -11.63 -3.52 -10.44
CA LEU A 63 -12.39 -4.38 -11.33
C LEU A 63 -11.81 -4.33 -12.74
N PRO A 64 -11.87 -5.44 -13.50
CA PRO A 64 -11.45 -5.44 -14.89
C PRO A 64 -12.33 -4.51 -15.71
N THR A 65 -11.75 -3.86 -16.72
CA THR A 65 -12.47 -2.92 -17.58
C THR A 65 -13.66 -3.57 -18.26
N SER A 66 -14.83 -2.97 -18.11
CA SER A 66 -16.08 -3.38 -18.76
C SER A 66 -16.46 -2.41 -19.86
N ASN A 67 -16.91 -2.93 -21.01
CA ASN A 67 -17.34 -2.12 -22.16
C ASN A 67 -18.77 -1.57 -22.02
N ALA A 68 -19.51 -1.97 -20.98
CA ALA A 68 -20.92 -1.61 -20.81
C ALA A 68 -21.18 -0.86 -19.51
N PHE A 69 -20.85 -1.50 -18.37
CA PHE A 69 -21.08 -0.94 -17.05
C PHE A 69 -20.03 -1.48 -16.08
N GLN A 70 -19.43 -0.57 -15.31
CA GLN A 70 -18.46 -0.86 -14.27
C GLN A 70 -19.06 -0.38 -12.94
N PRO A 71 -19.41 -1.28 -12.00
CA PRO A 71 -19.83 -0.84 -10.67
C PRO A 71 -18.63 -0.29 -9.89
N SER A 72 -18.89 0.64 -8.98
CA SER A 72 -17.92 0.96 -7.93
C SER A 72 -18.09 -0.04 -6.79
N VAL A 73 -17.03 -0.74 -6.42
CA VAL A 73 -17.05 -1.72 -5.34
C VAL A 73 -15.96 -1.35 -4.35
N GLN A 74 -16.37 -1.11 -3.10
CA GLN A 74 -15.49 -0.72 -2.02
C GLN A 74 -15.87 -1.49 -0.75
N LEU A 75 -14.87 -1.92 -0.01
CA LEU A 75 -15.02 -2.51 1.31
C LEU A 75 -14.68 -1.44 2.35
N VAL A 76 -15.65 -1.11 3.19
CA VAL A 76 -15.55 -0.06 4.20
C VAL A 76 -15.53 -0.68 5.59
N TYR A 77 -14.58 -0.26 6.40
CA TYR A 77 -14.50 -0.58 7.82
C TYR A 77 -14.82 0.65 8.66
N ASN A 78 -15.66 0.46 9.67
CA ASN A 78 -15.86 1.41 10.77
C ASN A 78 -15.91 0.64 12.09
N SER A 79 -15.10 1.03 13.07
CA SER A 79 -14.99 0.31 14.35
C SER A 79 -16.27 0.29 15.19
N ASN A 80 -17.28 1.08 14.84
CA ASN A 80 -18.59 1.13 15.49
C ASN A 80 -19.71 0.51 14.64
N THR A 81 -19.39 0.02 13.44
CA THR A 81 -20.36 -0.73 12.63
C THR A 81 -20.61 -2.09 13.29
N GLN A 82 -21.89 -2.45 13.38
CA GLN A 82 -22.32 -3.71 13.99
C GLN A 82 -21.93 -4.92 13.13
N ASN A 83 -22.27 -6.12 13.59
CA ASN A 83 -22.06 -7.32 12.79
C ASN A 83 -22.95 -7.31 11.54
N GLY A 84 -22.33 -7.39 10.36
CA GLY A 84 -23.03 -7.46 9.08
C GLY A 84 -22.68 -8.72 8.31
N PHE A 85 -23.04 -8.74 7.02
CA PHE A 85 -22.75 -9.87 6.12
C PHE A 85 -21.24 -10.18 6.00
N PHE A 86 -20.40 -9.16 6.13
CA PHE A 86 -18.93 -9.26 6.03
C PHE A 86 -18.23 -9.36 7.40
N GLY A 87 -19.00 -9.50 8.48
CA GLY A 87 -18.51 -9.53 9.85
C GLY A 87 -18.63 -8.18 10.58
N VAL A 88 -18.04 -8.12 11.77
CA VAL A 88 -18.11 -6.94 12.65
C VAL A 88 -17.26 -5.81 12.08
N GLY A 89 -17.85 -4.63 11.98
CA GLY A 89 -17.16 -3.42 11.53
C GLY A 89 -17.03 -3.28 10.01
N TRP A 90 -17.34 -4.33 9.24
CA TRP A 90 -17.17 -4.37 7.79
C TRP A 90 -18.49 -4.26 7.03
N GLN A 91 -18.51 -3.44 6.00
CA GLN A 91 -19.66 -3.28 5.11
C GLN A 91 -19.21 -3.02 3.67
N MET A 92 -20.04 -3.40 2.70
CA MET A 92 -19.84 -3.10 1.28
C MET A 92 -21.01 -2.21 0.83
N PRO A 93 -20.84 -0.87 0.79
CA PRO A 93 -21.93 0.08 0.54
C PRO A 93 -22.64 -0.10 -0.81
N SER A 94 -21.98 -0.74 -1.78
CA SER A 94 -22.54 -1.01 -3.11
C SER A 94 -23.50 -2.21 -3.15
N LEU A 95 -23.57 -3.00 -2.06
CA LEU A 95 -24.52 -4.10 -1.93
C LEU A 95 -25.72 -3.65 -1.11
N HIS A 96 -26.80 -3.35 -1.81
CA HIS A 96 -28.07 -2.98 -1.18
C HIS A 96 -28.99 -4.18 -1.01
N PHE A 97 -29.68 -4.24 0.12
CA PHE A 97 -30.77 -5.18 0.33
C PHE A 97 -31.92 -4.53 1.07
N ILE A 98 -33.11 -5.10 0.90
CA ILE A 98 -34.31 -4.63 1.58
C ILE A 98 -34.46 -5.44 2.87
N SER A 99 -34.53 -4.75 4.00
CA SER A 99 -34.85 -5.34 5.30
C SER A 99 -36.07 -4.66 5.92
N ARG A 100 -36.71 -5.34 6.88
CA ARG A 100 -37.76 -4.73 7.70
C ARG A 100 -37.11 -3.72 8.66
N ASP A 101 -37.77 -2.58 8.85
CA ASP A 101 -37.42 -1.61 9.88
C ASP A 101 -37.85 -2.17 11.25
N GLU A 102 -36.87 -2.47 12.10
CA GLU A 102 -37.10 -3.08 13.41
C GLU A 102 -37.39 -2.05 14.51
N SER A 103 -37.33 -0.75 14.22
CA SER A 103 -37.42 0.32 15.24
C SER A 103 -38.73 0.35 16.02
N ALA A 104 -39.83 -0.10 15.40
CA ALA A 104 -41.16 -0.18 16.01
C ALA A 104 -41.61 -1.62 16.33
N GLY A 105 -40.74 -2.62 16.13
CA GLY A 105 -41.11 -4.03 16.11
C GLY A 105 -41.62 -4.48 14.73
N VAL A 106 -41.52 -5.79 14.46
CA VAL A 106 -41.89 -6.40 13.17
C VAL A 106 -43.08 -7.33 13.37
N HIS A 107 -44.18 -7.09 12.65
CA HIS A 107 -45.43 -7.86 12.77
C HIS A 107 -45.71 -8.77 11.55
N TYR A 108 -44.90 -8.66 10.50
CA TYR A 108 -45.00 -9.37 9.22
C TYR A 108 -46.33 -9.16 8.48
N ASP A 109 -46.90 -7.97 8.62
CA ASP A 109 -48.10 -7.54 7.91
C ASP A 109 -47.78 -6.46 6.86
N SER A 110 -48.83 -5.81 6.34
CA SER A 110 -48.74 -4.72 5.35
C SER A 110 -48.36 -3.37 5.94
N ASP A 111 -48.39 -3.23 7.27
CA ASP A 111 -48.19 -1.96 7.96
C ASP A 111 -46.72 -1.78 8.37
N ASP A 112 -45.97 -2.87 8.39
CA ASP A 112 -44.51 -2.88 8.56
C ASP A 112 -43.77 -2.05 7.50
N ARG A 113 -42.78 -1.29 7.97
CA ARG A 113 -41.91 -0.49 7.11
C ARG A 113 -40.70 -1.30 6.65
N ASN A 114 -40.23 -0.98 5.45
CA ASN A 114 -38.97 -1.49 4.93
C ASN A 114 -37.93 -0.38 4.93
N GLU A 115 -36.68 -0.77 5.12
CA GLU A 115 -35.52 0.07 4.91
C GLU A 115 -34.57 -0.57 3.89
N ILE A 116 -33.83 0.28 3.19
CA ILE A 116 -32.75 -0.14 2.31
C ILE A 116 -31.48 -0.06 3.14
N ARG A 117 -30.83 -1.21 3.33
CA ARG A 117 -29.51 -1.31 3.95
C ARG A 117 -28.44 -1.50 2.90
#